data_AF-A0A8K0JWS6-F1
#
_entry.id   AF-A0A8K0JWS6-F1
#
_cell.length_a   1.000
_cell.length_b   1.000
_cell.length_c   1.000
_cell.angle_alpha   90.00
_cell.angle_beta   90.00
_cell.angle_gamma   90.00
#
_symmetry.space_group_name_H-M   'P 1'
#
loop_
_entity.id
_entity.type
_entity.pdbx_description
1 polymer ?
#
loop_
_entity_poly.entity_id
_entity_poly.type
_entity_poly.pdbx_seq_one_letter_code
_entity_poly.pdbx_strand_id
1 'polypeptide(L)'
;MVVLATCLQPKSRGYVELASVFSRKHPFIDPNYLSRKEDVACTAQAYRLAVKVVRTKPFRELGAKVHLPKFRQCWHLPVDLESDEYMECIIRTAAITGYHPGGTCSMGNSSFSVVDSNLR
;
A
#
# COMPACT_ATOMS: atom_id res chain seq x y z
N MET A 1 3.24 5.90 19.59
CA MET A 1 2.54 4.79 18.90
C MET A 1 2.60 5.04 17.40
N VAL A 2 2.93 4.02 16.61
CA VAL A 2 2.86 4.07 15.15
C VAL A 2 1.72 3.15 14.72
N VAL A 3 0.83 3.64 13.86
CA VAL A 3 -0.26 2.83 13.27
C VAL A 3 0.02 2.71 11.78
N LEU A 4 0.18 1.47 11.30
CA LEU A 4 0.33 1.19 9.89
C LEU A 4 -1.07 0.94 9.28
N ALA A 5 -1.51 1.85 8.43
CA ALA A 5 -2.74 1.71 7.66
C ALA A 5 -2.40 1.12 6.29
N THR A 6 -3.02 -0.01 5.94
CA THR A 6 -2.76 -0.71 4.69
C THR A 6 -4.05 -1.21 4.06
N CYS A 7 -4.12 -1.21 2.72
CA CYS A 7 -5.15 -1.92 2.00
C CYS A 7 -4.76 -3.40 1.88
N LEU A 8 -5.52 -4.30 2.52
CA LEU A 8 -5.18 -5.72 2.57
C LEU A 8 -5.51 -6.50 1.29
N GLN A 9 -6.37 -5.95 0.43
CA GLN A 9 -6.77 -6.58 -0.82
C GLN A 9 -6.57 -5.62 -2.00
N PRO A 10 -5.32 -5.22 -2.28
CA PRO A 10 -5.04 -4.29 -3.36
C PRO A 10 -5.43 -4.89 -4.71
N LYS A 11 -5.84 -4.03 -5.63
CA LYS A 11 -6.18 -4.33 -7.02
C LYS A 11 -4.99 -4.16 -7.96
N SER A 12 -3.98 -3.38 -7.59
CA SER A 12 -2.74 -3.27 -8.36
C SER A 12 -2.10 -4.64 -8.53
N ARG A 13 -1.58 -4.90 -9.73
CA ARG A 13 -0.87 -6.12 -10.09
C ARG A 13 0.41 -5.73 -10.80
N GLY A 14 1.49 -6.36 -10.37
CA GLY A 14 2.82 -6.21 -10.92
C GLY A 14 3.35 -7.55 -11.42
N TYR A 15 4.66 -7.62 -11.63
CA TYR A 15 5.32 -8.79 -12.15
C TYR A 15 6.74 -8.93 -11.60
N VAL A 16 7.27 -10.15 -11.78
CA VAL A 16 8.68 -10.47 -11.56
C VAL A 16 9.15 -11.19 -12.81
N GLU A 17 10.26 -10.74 -13.39
CA GLU A 17 10.81 -11.32 -14.61
C GLU A 17 12.32 -11.52 -14.52
N LEU A 18 12.84 -12.41 -15.35
CA LEU A 18 14.27 -12.62 -15.45
C LEU A 18 14.92 -11.39 -16.08
N ALA A 19 15.83 -10.75 -15.37
CA ALA A 19 16.64 -9.66 -15.92
C ALA A 19 17.80 -10.17 -16.81
N SER A 20 18.08 -11.48 -16.79
CA SER A 20 19.18 -12.10 -17.53
C SER A 20 19.04 -13.62 -17.56
N VAL A 21 19.74 -14.26 -18.51
CA VAL A 21 19.88 -15.72 -18.59
C VAL A 21 20.71 -16.33 -17.44
N PHE A 22 21.47 -15.52 -16.70
CA PHE A 22 22.31 -15.99 -15.59
C PHE A 22 21.51 -16.08 -14.28
N SER A 23 21.40 -17.28 -13.73
CA SER A 23 20.60 -17.57 -12.52
C SER A 23 21.03 -16.84 -11.24
N ARG A 24 22.29 -16.34 -11.18
CA ARG A 24 22.79 -15.58 -10.02
C ARG A 24 22.45 -14.10 -10.07
N LYS A 25 21.91 -13.60 -11.18
CA LYS A 25 21.48 -12.20 -11.27
C LYS A 25 20.10 -12.05 -10.65
N HIS A 26 19.92 -10.98 -9.88
CA HIS A 26 18.62 -10.64 -9.32
C HIS A 26 17.59 -10.42 -10.45
N PRO A 27 16.33 -10.87 -10.26
CA PRO A 27 15.27 -10.60 -11.20
C PRO A 27 14.89 -9.12 -11.20
N PHE A 28 14.19 -8.69 -12.26
CA PHE A 28 13.47 -7.42 -12.24
C PHE A 28 12.16 -7.62 -11.47
N ILE A 29 11.87 -6.72 -10.53
CA ILE A 29 10.70 -6.80 -9.65
C ILE A 29 9.98 -5.46 -9.71
N ASP A 30 8.76 -5.47 -10.23
CA ASP A 30 7.87 -4.31 -10.20
C ASP A 30 6.51 -4.72 -9.65
N PRO A 31 6.22 -4.49 -8.36
CA PRO A 31 4.92 -4.76 -7.76
C PRO A 31 3.79 -3.84 -8.27
N ASN A 32 4.14 -2.77 -8.99
CA ASN A 32 3.23 -1.79 -9.57
C ASN A 32 2.32 -1.13 -8.51
N TYR A 33 2.91 -0.80 -7.36
CA TYR A 33 2.20 -0.27 -6.20
C TYR A 33 1.37 0.97 -6.55
N LEU A 34 0.14 1.03 -6.03
CA LEU A 34 -0.75 2.20 -6.13
C LEU A 34 -1.08 2.62 -7.59
N SER A 35 -0.90 1.74 -8.56
CA SER A 35 -1.29 1.98 -9.95
C SER A 35 -2.80 2.06 -10.13
N ARG A 36 -3.55 1.36 -9.26
CA ARG A 36 -5.01 1.42 -9.16
C ARG A 36 -5.44 2.47 -8.16
N LYS A 37 -6.33 3.39 -8.59
CA LYS A 37 -6.88 4.45 -7.72
C LYS A 37 -7.61 3.88 -6.51
N GLU A 38 -8.19 2.69 -6.69
CA GLU A 38 -8.88 1.92 -5.65
C GLU A 38 -7.96 1.61 -4.45
N ASP A 39 -6.66 1.37 -4.69
CA ASP A 39 -5.70 1.05 -3.63
C ASP A 39 -5.37 2.28 -2.79
N VAL A 40 -5.26 3.44 -3.45
CA VAL A 40 -5.07 4.73 -2.78
C VAL A 40 -6.30 5.06 -1.94
N ALA A 41 -7.50 4.95 -2.50
CA ALA A 41 -8.76 5.22 -1.81
C ALA A 41 -8.95 4.29 -0.59
N CYS A 42 -8.69 2.98 -0.76
CA CYS A 42 -8.72 2.00 0.32
C CYS A 42 -7.74 2.35 1.46
N THR A 43 -6.52 2.75 1.10
CA THR A 43 -5.49 3.16 2.08
C THR A 43 -5.87 4.45 2.80
N ALA A 44 -6.44 5.43 2.10
CA ALA A 44 -6.94 6.68 2.69
C ALA A 44 -8.08 6.42 3.70
N GLN A 45 -9.00 5.51 3.38
CA GLN A 45 -10.06 5.09 4.31
C GLN A 45 -9.48 4.42 5.56
N ALA A 46 -8.50 3.52 5.41
CA ALA A 46 -7.81 2.88 6.53
C ALA A 46 -7.11 3.91 7.43
N TYR A 47 -6.47 4.93 6.83
CA TYR A 47 -5.86 6.03 7.57
C TYR A 47 -6.90 6.85 8.35
N ARG A 48 -8.02 7.23 7.72
CA ARG A 48 -9.12 7.95 8.39
C ARG A 48 -9.66 7.16 9.59
N LEU A 49 -9.76 5.83 9.48
CA LEU A 49 -10.13 4.98 10.61
C LEU A 49 -9.08 5.02 11.73
N ALA A 50 -7.79 4.95 11.40
CA ALA A 50 -6.72 5.09 12.39
C ALA A 50 -6.79 6.46 13.12
N VAL A 51 -7.08 7.55 12.41
CA VAL A 51 -7.29 8.88 13.00
C VAL A 51 -8.48 8.87 13.98
N LYS A 52 -9.59 8.20 13.64
CA LYS A 52 -10.74 8.05 14.55
C LYS A 52 -10.33 7.32 15.84
N VAL A 53 -9.53 6.26 15.74
CA VAL A 53 -9.01 5.52 16.90
C VAL A 53 -8.16 6.42 17.80
N VAL A 54 -7.22 7.17 17.23
CA VAL A 54 -6.35 8.10 17.98
C VAL A 54 -7.17 9.21 18.66
N ARG A 55 -8.31 9.62 18.09
CA ARG A 55 -9.20 10.64 18.68
C ARG A 55 -10.11 10.11 19.80
N THR A 56 -10.13 8.80 20.09
CA THR A 56 -10.93 8.24 21.20
C THR A 56 -10.43 8.70 22.57
N LYS A 57 -11.30 8.66 23.59
CA LYS A 57 -10.99 9.14 24.95
C LYS A 57 -9.71 8.52 25.55
N PRO A 58 -9.49 7.18 25.53
CA PRO A 58 -8.29 6.60 26.13
C PRO A 58 -7.00 7.10 25.49
N PHE A 59 -6.97 7.24 24.16
CA PHE A 59 -5.81 7.76 23.45
C PHE A 59 -5.57 9.25 23.72
N ARG A 60 -6.63 10.06 23.82
CA ARG A 60 -6.52 11.47 24.19
C ARG A 60 -6.00 11.67 25.60
N GLU A 61 -6.41 10.83 26.56
CA GLU A 61 -5.92 10.86 27.94
C GLU A 61 -4.42 10.53 28.04
N LEU A 62 -3.91 9.71 27.12
CA LEU A 62 -2.48 9.44 26.95
C LEU A 62 -1.73 10.55 26.17
N GLY A 63 -2.40 11.63 25.79
CA GLY A 63 -1.80 12.72 25.01
C GLY A 63 -1.49 12.36 23.56
N ALA A 64 -2.11 11.31 23.01
CA ALA A 64 -1.87 10.90 21.62
C ALA A 64 -2.32 12.00 20.65
N LYS A 65 -1.47 12.27 19.65
CA LYS A 65 -1.73 13.23 18.58
C LYS A 65 -1.47 12.56 17.24
N VAL A 66 -2.28 12.91 16.26
CA VAL A 66 -2.06 12.48 14.87
C VAL A 66 -0.84 13.23 14.35
N HIS A 67 0.18 12.50 13.92
CA HIS A 67 1.31 13.08 13.21
C HIS A 67 0.92 13.37 11.77
N LEU A 68 1.13 14.62 11.35
CA LEU A 68 0.85 15.11 10.01
C LEU A 68 2.17 15.28 9.26
N PRO A 69 2.56 14.32 8.40
CA PRO A 69 3.78 14.46 7.64
C PRO A 69 3.61 15.58 6.60
N LYS A 70 4.64 16.41 6.46
CA LYS A 70 4.70 17.50 5.48
C LYS A 70 5.79 17.21 4.45
N PHE A 71 5.48 16.38 3.47
CA PHE A 71 6.42 16.08 2.39
C PHE A 71 6.52 17.22 1.40
N ARG A 72 7.74 17.51 0.92
CA ARG A 72 8.01 18.59 -0.04
C ARG A 72 7.19 18.44 -1.33
N GLN A 73 6.99 17.19 -1.75
CA GLN A 73 6.17 16.79 -2.90
C GLN A 73 4.73 17.27 -2.78
N CYS A 74 4.22 17.46 -1.56
CA CYS A 74 2.83 17.80 -1.27
C CYS A 74 2.63 19.25 -0.79
N TRP A 75 3.68 20.10 -0.77
CA TRP A 75 3.57 21.49 -0.27
C TRP A 75 2.66 22.39 -1.11
N HIS A 76 2.38 22.00 -2.35
CA HIS A 76 1.44 22.71 -3.23
C HIS A 76 -0.03 22.48 -2.85
N LEU A 77 -0.30 21.59 -1.88
CA LEU A 77 -1.64 21.27 -1.38
C LEU A 77 -1.80 21.80 0.05
N PRO A 78 -2.99 22.26 0.44
CA PRO A 78 -3.28 22.61 1.82
C PRO A 78 -3.16 21.37 2.72
N VAL A 79 -2.61 21.55 3.92
CA VAL A 79 -2.50 20.45 4.89
C VAL A 79 -3.88 20.18 5.49
N ASP A 80 -4.55 19.17 4.95
CA ASP A 80 -5.87 18.74 5.40
C ASP A 80 -6.00 17.21 5.30
N LEU A 81 -6.36 16.54 6.41
CA LEU A 81 -6.55 15.09 6.45
C LEU A 81 -7.87 14.63 5.84
N GLU A 82 -8.81 15.54 5.66
CA GLU A 82 -10.08 15.24 5.03
C GLU A 82 -10.01 15.42 3.51
N SER A 83 -9.02 16.16 2.98
CA SER A 83 -8.77 16.29 1.53
C SER A 83 -8.24 14.98 0.93
N ASP A 84 -8.93 14.49 -0.10
CA ASP A 84 -8.51 13.31 -0.85
C ASP A 84 -7.21 13.57 -1.64
N GLU A 85 -7.02 14.79 -2.18
CA GLU A 85 -5.83 15.16 -2.94
C GLU A 85 -4.59 15.18 -2.05
N TYR A 86 -4.68 15.80 -0.87
CA TYR A 86 -3.59 15.79 0.09
C TYR A 86 -3.27 14.37 0.53
N MET A 87 -4.29 13.58 0.87
CA MET A 87 -4.12 12.18 1.29
C MET A 87 -3.50 11.31 0.19
N GLU A 88 -3.93 11.44 -1.07
CA GLU A 88 -3.31 10.73 -2.19
C GLU A 88 -1.83 11.08 -2.32
N CYS A 89 -1.47 12.37 -2.25
CA CYS A 89 -0.08 12.79 -2.32
C CYS A 89 0.76 12.18 -1.19
N ILE A 90 0.25 12.22 0.05
CA ILE A 90 0.91 11.62 1.22
C ILE A 90 1.08 10.11 1.02
N ILE A 91 0.03 9.40 0.62
CA ILE A 91 0.06 7.94 0.41
C ILE A 91 1.08 7.57 -0.65
N ARG A 92 1.07 8.23 -1.81
CA ARG A 92 2.03 7.96 -2.89
C ARG A 92 3.48 8.28 -2.52
N THR A 93 3.69 9.25 -1.63
CA THR A 93 5.04 9.67 -1.22
C THR A 93 5.59 8.80 -0.09
N ALA A 94 4.74 8.36 0.84
CA ALA A 94 5.14 7.73 2.09
C ALA A 94 4.87 6.23 2.16
N ALA A 95 4.12 5.67 1.20
CA ALA A 95 3.81 4.25 1.20
C ALA A 95 5.10 3.42 1.17
N ILE A 96 5.08 2.36 1.95
CA ILE A 96 6.14 1.36 2.01
C ILE A 96 5.53 0.00 1.68
N THR A 97 6.37 -0.93 1.23
CA THR A 97 5.93 -2.30 0.99
C THR A 97 5.52 -2.97 2.30
N GLY A 98 4.46 -3.79 2.24
CA GLY A 98 4.07 -4.68 3.33
C GLY A 98 4.88 -5.98 3.38
N TYR A 99 5.84 -6.18 2.45
CA TYR A 99 6.68 -7.37 2.35
C TYR A 99 5.91 -8.70 2.26
N HIS A 100 4.69 -8.69 1.70
CA HIS A 100 3.87 -9.88 1.44
C HIS A 100 3.64 -10.11 -0.07
N PRO A 101 4.69 -10.32 -0.89
CA PRO A 101 4.51 -10.64 -2.29
C PRO A 101 3.87 -12.03 -2.43
N GLY A 102 2.97 -12.18 -3.40
CA GLY A 102 2.30 -13.45 -3.68
C GLY A 102 1.61 -13.42 -5.04
N GLY A 103 1.28 -14.61 -5.56
CA GLY A 103 0.49 -14.76 -6.79
C GLY A 103 1.29 -14.71 -8.10
N THR A 104 2.63 -14.63 -8.06
CA THR A 104 3.47 -14.70 -9.28
C THR A 104 3.37 -16.06 -9.98
N CYS A 105 3.20 -17.15 -9.22
CA CYS A 105 2.78 -18.45 -9.71
C CYS A 105 1.36 -18.75 -9.19
N SER A 106 0.35 -18.10 -9.77
CA SER A 106 -1.02 -18.20 -9.25
C SER A 106 -1.61 -19.60 -9.42
N MET A 107 -2.31 -20.09 -8.39
CA MET A 107 -3.03 -21.37 -8.43
C MET A 107 -4.44 -21.16 -8.96
N GLY A 108 -4.91 -22.01 -9.87
CA GLY A 108 -6.30 -22.01 -10.32
C GLY A 108 -6.52 -22.67 -11.67
N ASN A 109 -7.73 -22.50 -12.21
CA ASN A 109 -8.15 -23.10 -13.48
C ASN A 109 -8.29 -22.06 -14.61
N SER A 110 -7.74 -20.87 -14.43
CA SER A 110 -7.82 -19.79 -15.42
C SER A 110 -6.64 -19.85 -16.39
N SER A 111 -6.76 -19.20 -17.54
CA SER A 111 -5.63 -19.05 -18.47
C SER A 111 -4.45 -18.24 -17.91
N PHE A 112 -4.64 -17.55 -16.77
CA PHE A 112 -3.60 -16.81 -16.06
C PHE A 112 -3.00 -17.60 -14.89
N SER A 113 -3.50 -18.81 -14.63
CA SER A 113 -3.01 -19.70 -13.58
C SER A 113 -1.72 -20.38 -14.05
N VAL A 114 -0.73 -20.45 -13.16
CA VAL A 114 0.56 -21.11 -13.41
C VAL A 114 0.52 -22.55 -12.93
N VAL A 115 -0.21 -22.82 -11.85
CA VAL A 115 -0.35 -24.18 -11.30
C VAL A 115 -1.81 -24.56 -11.05
N ASP A 116 -2.10 -25.85 -11.13
CA ASP A 116 -3.39 -26.46 -10.79
C ASP A 116 -3.59 -26.59 -9.25
N SER A 117 -4.73 -27.15 -8.83
CA SER A 117 -5.03 -27.38 -7.40
C SER A 117 -4.12 -28.43 -6.72
N ASN A 118 -3.28 -29.13 -7.48
CA ASN A 118 -2.26 -30.06 -7.00
C ASN A 118 -0.85 -29.44 -7.07
N LEU A 119 -0.76 -28.13 -7.32
CA LEU A 119 0.47 -27.35 -7.43
C LEU A 119 1.36 -27.74 -8.63
N ARG A 120 0.76 -28.28 -9.69
CA ARG A 120 1.45 -28.66 -10.94
C ARG A 120 1.26 -27.63 -12.04
#